data_AF-A0A947S8E0-F1
#
_entry.id   AF-A0A947S8E0-F1
#
_cell.length_a   1.000
_cell.length_b   1.000
_cell.length_c   1.000
_cell.angle_alpha   90.00
_cell.angle_beta   90.00
_cell.angle_gamma   90.00
#
_symmetry.space_group_name_H-M   'P 1'
#
loop_
_entity.id
_entity.type
_entity.pdbx_description
1 polymer ?
#
loop_
_entity_poly.entity_id
_entity_poly.type
_entity_poly.pdbx_seq_one_letter_code
_entity_poly.pdbx_strand_id
1 'polypeptide(L)'
;MKKHLTGLIKKFGDHYVSLCLELNVSSQGESIEEAKRMLEEACEEYLSYMNDEGLQDQMKSVPLEILHEFLVEDVDVIRPSQDWTYSESLSFEVLANA
;
A
#
# COMPACT_ATOMS: atom_id res chain seq x y z
N MET A 1 1.49 -10.24 -17.15
CA MET A 1 2.05 -11.28 -16.24
C MET A 1 1.36 -11.13 -14.89
N LYS A 2 0.83 -12.20 -14.27
CA LYS A 2 0.19 -12.08 -12.94
C LYS A 2 1.26 -11.93 -11.86
N LYS A 3 1.18 -10.87 -11.04
CA LYS A 3 2.00 -10.72 -9.83
C LYS A 3 1.09 -10.74 -8.60
N HIS A 4 1.51 -11.49 -7.60
CA HIS A 4 0.90 -11.47 -6.27
C HIS A 4 1.63 -10.38 -5.46
N LEU A 5 0.89 -9.40 -4.97
CA LEU A 5 1.42 -8.27 -4.21
C LEU A 5 0.76 -8.21 -2.82
N THR A 6 1.51 -7.67 -1.87
CA THR A 6 1.09 -7.53 -0.48
C THR A 6 0.86 -6.05 -0.17
N GLY A 7 -0.36 -5.71 0.23
CA GLY A 7 -0.75 -4.38 0.67
C GLY A 7 -0.96 -4.32 2.18
N LEU A 8 -0.56 -3.20 2.77
CA LEU A 8 -1.05 -2.76 4.07
C LEU A 8 -2.06 -1.65 3.86
N ILE A 9 -3.17 -1.67 4.59
CA ILE A 9 -4.12 -0.57 4.66
C ILE A 9 -4.25 -0.15 6.12
N LYS A 10 -4.21 1.15 6.34
CA LYS A 10 -4.22 1.77 7.66
C LYS A 10 -5.18 2.94 7.67
N LYS A 11 -5.99 3.07 8.71
CA LYS A 11 -6.82 4.27 8.90
C LYS A 11 -5.93 5.43 9.37
N PHE A 12 -6.03 6.57 8.72
CA PHE A 12 -5.33 7.80 9.10
C PHE A 12 -6.35 8.95 9.12
N GLY A 13 -6.72 9.40 10.32
CA GLY A 13 -7.82 10.35 10.48
C GLY A 13 -9.15 9.81 9.92
N ASP A 14 -9.73 10.55 8.96
CA ASP A 14 -11.01 10.22 8.31
C ASP A 14 -10.87 9.43 7.00
N HIS A 15 -9.64 9.04 6.62
CA HIS A 15 -9.36 8.29 5.39
C HIS A 15 -8.50 7.05 5.68
N TYR A 16 -8.22 6.29 4.63
CA TYR A 16 -7.37 5.11 4.65
C TYR A 16 -6.18 5.33 3.75
N VAL A 17 -4.98 5.05 4.25
CA VAL A 17 -3.72 5.06 3.50
C VAL A 17 -3.31 3.62 3.25
N SER A 18 -2.81 3.33 2.06
CA SER A 18 -2.42 2.01 1.63
C SER A 18 -0.98 1.99 1.09
N LEU A 19 -0.28 0.87 1.28
CA LEU A 19 1.13 0.70 0.92
C LEU A 19 1.39 -0.71 0.36
N CYS A 20 1.92 -0.79 -0.86
CA CYS A 20 2.40 -2.04 -1.45
C CYS A 20 3.86 -2.29 -1.06
N LEU A 21 4.10 -3.43 -0.43
CA LEU A 21 5.39 -3.76 0.18
C LEU A 21 6.46 -4.07 -0.87
N GLU A 22 6.10 -4.72 -1.97
CA GLU A 22 7.05 -5.16 -2.99
C GLU A 22 7.45 -4.03 -3.96
N LEU A 23 6.60 -3.01 -4.12
CA LEU A 23 6.80 -1.95 -5.11
C LEU A 23 7.13 -0.58 -4.49
N ASN A 24 7.02 -0.44 -3.17
CA ASN A 24 7.14 0.85 -2.49
C ASN A 24 6.21 1.92 -3.10
N VAL A 25 4.99 1.51 -3.40
CA VAL A 25 3.91 2.33 -3.96
C VAL A 25 2.85 2.51 -2.89
N SER A 26 2.39 3.73 -2.70
CA SER A 26 1.32 4.05 -1.75
C SER A 26 0.14 4.73 -2.44
N SER A 27 -1.05 4.59 -1.86
CA SER A 27 -2.25 5.28 -2.28
C SER A 27 -3.15 5.60 -1.08
N GLN A 28 -4.32 6.17 -1.30
CA GLN A 28 -5.30 6.46 -0.24
C GLN A 28 -6.73 6.42 -0.76
N GLY A 29 -7.71 6.33 0.15
CA GLY A 29 -9.14 6.35 -0.17
C GLY A 29 -10.00 6.71 1.04
N GLU A 30 -11.26 7.07 0.80
CA GLU A 30 -12.23 7.41 1.87
C GLU A 30 -12.76 6.14 2.57
N SER A 31 -12.67 4.97 1.94
CA SER A 31 -12.98 3.65 2.52
C SER A 31 -11.84 2.65 2.32
N ILE A 32 -11.90 1.51 3.02
CA ILE A 32 -10.95 0.40 2.83
C ILE A 32 -11.00 -0.11 1.39
N GLU A 33 -12.21 -0.26 0.84
CA GLU A 33 -12.43 -0.72 -0.54
C GLU A 33 -11.85 0.26 -1.55
N GLU A 34 -12.02 1.57 -1.32
CA GLU A 34 -11.42 2.58 -2.17
C GLU A 34 -9.89 2.59 -2.05
N ALA A 35 -9.33 2.60 -0.84
CA ALA A 35 -7.88 2.57 -0.65
C ALA A 35 -7.23 1.32 -1.24
N LYS A 36 -7.93 0.18 -1.21
CA LYS A 36 -7.56 -1.05 -1.92
C LYS A 36 -7.55 -0.85 -3.43
N ARG A 37 -8.67 -0.41 -4.01
CA ARG A 37 -8.81 -0.20 -5.46
C ARG A 37 -7.75 0.79 -5.97
N MET A 38 -7.54 1.88 -5.24
CA MET A 38 -6.56 2.90 -5.59
C MET A 38 -5.12 2.40 -5.44
N LEU A 39 -4.84 1.45 -4.54
CA LEU A 39 -3.54 0.80 -4.46
C LEU A 39 -3.33 -0.16 -5.64
N GLU A 40 -4.35 -0.94 -6.00
CA GLU A 40 -4.32 -1.85 -7.16
C GLU A 40 -4.01 -1.07 -8.44
N GLU A 41 -4.76 0.01 -8.72
CA GLU A 41 -4.55 0.89 -9.88
C GLU A 41 -3.16 1.53 -9.87
N ALA A 42 -2.70 2.06 -8.72
CA ALA A 42 -1.36 2.65 -8.62
C ALA A 42 -0.24 1.62 -8.86
N CYS A 43 -0.42 0.38 -8.42
CA CYS A 43 0.53 -0.70 -8.68
C CYS A 43 0.54 -1.09 -10.17
N GLU A 44 -0.63 -1.11 -10.83
CA GLU A 44 -0.75 -1.35 -12.27
C GLU A 44 -0.02 -0.28 -13.08
N GLU A 45 -0.29 0.99 -12.79
CA GLU A 45 0.35 2.13 -13.45
C GLU A 45 1.87 2.11 -13.25
N TYR A 46 2.34 1.87 -12.02
CA TYR A 46 3.77 1.78 -11.73
C TYR A 46 4.43 0.64 -12.50
N LEU A 47 3.83 -0.55 -12.52
CA LEU A 47 4.37 -1.69 -13.25
C LEU A 47 4.40 -1.44 -14.77
N SER A 48 3.36 -0.81 -15.32
CA SER A 48 3.33 -0.42 -16.74
C SER A 48 4.46 0.55 -17.06
N TYR A 49 4.61 1.61 -16.26
CA TYR A 49 5.66 2.60 -16.43
C TYR A 49 7.06 1.97 -16.37
N MET A 50 7.33 1.15 -15.35
CA MET A 50 8.62 0.48 -15.19
C MET A 50 8.91 -0.49 -16.33
N ASN A 51 7.87 -1.08 -16.93
CA ASN A 51 8.01 -1.96 -18.07
C ASN A 51 8.31 -1.19 -19.37
N ASP A 52 7.55 -0.12 -19.63
CA ASP A 52 7.68 0.70 -20.82
C ASP A 52 9.04 1.40 -20.88
N GLU A 53 9.57 1.81 -19.73
CA GLU A 53 10.89 2.44 -19.60
C GLU A 53 12.04 1.43 -19.51
N GLY A 54 11.75 0.12 -19.43
CA GLY A 54 12.79 -0.92 -19.28
C GLY A 54 13.58 -0.83 -17.97
N LEU A 55 12.94 -0.35 -16.90
CA LEU A 55 13.57 -0.08 -15.59
C LEU A 55 13.21 -1.14 -14.54
N GLN A 56 12.73 -2.31 -14.92
CA GLN A 56 12.21 -3.33 -14.00
C GLN A 56 13.23 -3.73 -12.91
N ASP A 57 14.51 -3.73 -13.24
CA ASP A 57 15.62 -4.04 -12.30
C ASP A 57 15.83 -2.96 -11.21
N GLN A 58 15.17 -1.80 -11.35
CA GLN A 58 15.25 -0.70 -10.39
C GLN A 58 14.08 -0.69 -9.38
N MET A 59 13.08 -1.56 -9.56
CA MET A 59 12.00 -1.70 -8.59
C MET A 59 12.54 -2.15 -7.24
N LYS A 60 12.04 -1.54 -6.16
CA LYS A 60 12.49 -1.84 -4.79
C LYS A 60 11.28 -2.03 -3.89
N SER A 61 11.42 -2.98 -2.97
CA SER A 61 10.50 -3.11 -1.84
C SER A 61 10.62 -1.92 -0.90
N VAL A 62 9.60 -1.73 -0.08
CA VAL A 62 9.58 -0.73 0.99
C VAL A 62 10.80 -0.93 1.92
N PRO A 63 11.62 0.11 2.16
CA PRO A 63 12.68 0.06 3.16
C PRO A 63 12.13 -0.16 4.58
N LEU A 64 12.89 -0.80 5.46
CA LEU A 64 12.43 -1.09 6.82
C LEU A 64 12.11 0.19 7.61
N GLU A 65 12.83 1.27 7.35
CA GLU A 65 12.61 2.57 7.97
C GLU A 65 11.21 3.12 7.63
N ILE A 66 10.84 3.07 6.35
CA ILE A 66 9.52 3.51 5.86
C ILE A 66 8.42 2.59 6.36
N LEU A 67 8.66 1.27 6.39
CA LEU A 67 7.69 0.32 6.93
C LEU A 67 7.46 0.55 8.43
N HIS A 68 8.53 0.79 9.18
CA HIS A 68 8.43 1.12 10.60
C HIS A 68 7.65 2.41 10.81
N GLU A 69 7.95 3.48 10.06
CA GLU A 69 7.21 4.74 10.07
C GLU A 69 5.72 4.50 9.79
N PHE A 70 5.38 3.78 8.72
CA PHE A 70 4.00 3.48 8.37
C PHE A 70 3.24 2.73 9.49
N LEU A 71 3.89 1.76 10.13
CA LEU A 71 3.29 0.95 11.20
C LEU A 71 3.23 1.67 12.55
N VAL A 72 4.13 2.61 12.83
CA VAL A 72 4.35 3.18 14.16
C VAL A 72 3.94 4.65 14.26
N GLU A 73 3.93 5.42 13.17
CA GLU A 73 3.42 6.80 13.17
C GLU A 73 1.90 6.81 13.27
N ASP A 74 1.43 6.62 14.49
CA ASP A 74 0.12 6.96 15.09
C ASP A 74 0.23 6.92 16.64
N VAL A 75 1.42 6.70 17.20
CA VAL A 75 1.61 6.33 18.62
C VAL A 75 1.67 7.55 19.56
N ASP A 76 1.73 8.78 19.06
CA ASP A 76 2.01 9.95 19.92
C ASP A 76 0.82 10.78 20.39
N VAL A 77 -0.44 10.42 20.08
CA VAL A 77 -1.60 11.01 20.79
C VAL A 77 -2.72 9.98 20.94
N ILE A 78 -3.05 9.62 22.18
CA ILE A 78 -4.22 8.82 22.64
C ILE A 78 -3.99 7.30 22.81
N ARG A 79 -3.66 6.89 24.04
CA ARG A 79 -4.47 5.86 24.72
C ARG A 79 -5.36 6.62 25.72
N PRO A 80 -6.70 6.41 25.80
CA PRO A 80 -7.45 5.20 25.50
C PRO A 80 -8.72 5.43 24.65
N SER A 81 -8.88 4.69 23.55
CA SER A 81 -10.22 4.28 23.12
C SER A 81 -10.21 2.77 22.91
N GLN A 82 -11.30 2.12 23.32
CA GLN A 82 -11.49 0.67 23.30
C GLN A 82 -11.77 0.11 21.90
N ASP A 83 -11.74 0.95 20.87
CA ASP A 83 -12.18 0.63 19.51
C ASP A 83 -11.00 0.59 18.53
N TRP A 84 -9.98 -0.23 18.84
CA TRP A 84 -8.93 -0.56 17.88
C TRP A 84 -9.51 -1.52 16.84
N THR A 85 -10.28 -1.00 15.89
CA THR A 85 -10.81 -1.78 14.78
C THR A 85 -9.73 -1.91 13.70
N TYR A 86 -8.89 -2.94 13.89
CA TYR A 86 -8.17 -3.71 12.87
C TYR A 86 -7.34 -2.97 11.80
N SER A 87 -6.01 -3.07 11.92
CA SER A 87 -5.14 -3.11 10.74
C SER A 87 -5.34 -4.47 10.05
N GLU A 88 -6.11 -4.52 8.96
CA GLU A 88 -6.21 -5.73 8.15
C GLU A 88 -5.06 -5.78 7.15
N SER A 89 -4.29 -6.88 7.15
CA SER A 89 -3.36 -7.19 6.07
C SER A 89 -4.15 -7.65 4.85
N LEU A 90 -3.94 -7.02 3.70
CA LEU A 90 -4.65 -7.35 2.47
C LEU A 90 -3.68 -7.85 1.41
N SER A 91 -3.90 -9.07 0.91
CA SER A 91 -3.22 -9.59 -0.28
C SER A 91 -4.09 -9.38 -1.52
N PHE A 92 -3.49 -8.94 -2.63
CA PHE A 92 -4.20 -8.71 -3.90
C PHE A 92 -3.39 -9.16 -5.12
N GLU A 93 -4.09 -9.49 -6.21
CA GLU A 93 -3.48 -9.88 -7.50
C GLU A 93 -3.61 -8.72 -8.49
N VAL A 94 -2.50 -8.39 -9.16
CA VAL A 94 -2.48 -7.36 -10.20
C VAL A 94 -2.18 -7.97 -11.58
N LEU A 95 -2.90 -7.49 -12.59
CA LEU A 95 -2.75 -7.91 -13.99
C LEU A 95 -2.09 -6.80 -14.83
N ALA A 96 -0.76 -6.77 -14.87
CA ALA A 96 -0.06 -5.94 -15.86
C ALA A 96 -0.15 -6.61 -17.25
N ASN A 97 -0.80 -5.94 -18.20
CA ASN A 97 -0.76 -6.31 -19.62
C ASN A 97 0.61 -5.93 -20.19
N ALA A 98 1.19 -6.85 -20.95
CA ALA A 98 2.51 -6.73 -21.59
C ALA A 98 2.37 -6.27 -23.04
#